data_AF-A0A2H0KY76-F1
#
_entry.id   AF-A0A2H0KY76-F1
#
_cell.length_a   1.000
_cell.length_b   1.000
_cell.length_c   1.000
_cell.angle_alpha   90.00
_cell.angle_beta   90.00
_cell.angle_gamma   90.00
#
_symmetry.space_group_name_H-M   'P 1'
#
loop_
_entity.id
_entity.type
_entity.pdbx_description
1 polymer ?
#
loop_
_entity_poly.entity_id
_entity_poly.type
_entity_poly.pdbx_seq_one_letter_code
_entity_poly.pdbx_strand_id
1 'polypeptide(L)'
;MEEQTQQPAPAAPAPAPAAPQETKPAASKASEQDTMMAAVSYIGPLFLLTMIARPKNKFCIFHARQSMVLFGISFAVMMVLAIIPLIGSMLTLALFALYVLAIFRAFNGESWKIPVVADFAEKIDVQKIFGAAKTSMQGIQGMKEAASGQMEKAISPEEPEEEESVAPPEPPAAPEEKK
;
A
#
# COMPACT_ATOMS: atom_id res chain seq x y z
N MET A 1 -73.17 13.57 -43.87
CA MET A 1 -72.25 14.07 -42.81
C MET A 1 -71.65 12.83 -42.20
N GLU A 2 -70.55 12.36 -42.80
CA GLU A 2 -69.92 11.09 -42.45
C GLU A 2 -68.90 11.34 -41.35
N GLU A 3 -69.13 10.68 -40.23
CA GLU A 3 -68.33 10.68 -39.01
C GLU A 3 -67.08 9.82 -39.23
N GLN A 4 -65.94 10.47 -39.47
CA GLN A 4 -64.64 9.78 -39.48
C GLN A 4 -64.10 9.69 -38.05
N THR A 5 -64.15 8.46 -37.55
CA THR A 5 -63.50 7.97 -36.34
C THR A 5 -61.99 8.11 -36.42
N GLN A 6 -61.41 8.96 -35.57
CA GLN A 6 -59.95 9.04 -35.41
C GLN A 6 -59.56 8.25 -34.16
N GLN A 7 -59.02 7.05 -34.40
CA GLN A 7 -58.48 6.15 -33.40
C GLN A 7 -57.15 6.71 -32.83
N PRO A 8 -56.98 6.77 -31.50
CA PRO A 8 -55.74 7.27 -30.90
C PRO A 8 -54.58 6.27 -31.13
N ALA A 9 -53.42 6.81 -31.50
CA ALA A 9 -52.21 6.03 -31.77
C ALA A 9 -51.76 5.22 -30.53
N PRO A 10 -51.22 4.00 -30.70
CA PRO A 10 -50.74 3.17 -29.59
C PRO A 10 -49.54 3.81 -28.89
N ALA A 11 -49.58 3.86 -27.56
CA ALA A 11 -48.48 4.29 -26.72
C ALA A 11 -47.23 3.44 -26.97
N ALA A 12 -46.11 4.10 -27.29
CA ALA A 12 -44.81 3.43 -27.37
C ALA A 12 -44.42 2.87 -25.98
N PRO A 13 -43.85 1.65 -25.91
CA PRO A 13 -43.42 1.08 -24.63
C PRO A 13 -42.19 1.84 -24.11
N ALA A 14 -42.23 2.20 -22.82
CA ALA A 14 -41.11 2.81 -22.10
C ALA A 14 -39.83 1.95 -22.21
N PRO A 15 -38.63 2.55 -22.26
CA PRO A 15 -37.39 1.79 -22.29
C PRO A 15 -37.18 1.05 -20.96
N ALA A 16 -36.97 -0.27 -21.07
CA ALA A 16 -36.70 -1.14 -19.93
C ALA A 16 -35.37 -0.77 -19.21
N PRO A 17 -35.21 -1.12 -17.91
CA PRO A 17 -34.08 -0.70 -17.08
C PRO A 17 -32.76 -1.31 -17.58
N ALA A 18 -31.72 -0.47 -17.69
CA ALA A 18 -30.37 -0.89 -18.07
C ALA A 18 -29.78 -1.85 -17.01
N ALA A 19 -29.58 -3.11 -17.39
CA ALA A 19 -28.75 -4.05 -16.64
C ALA A 19 -27.25 -3.83 -16.97
N PRO A 20 -26.34 -4.02 -16.01
CA PRO A 20 -24.91 -3.70 -16.16
C PRO A 20 -24.22 -4.57 -17.20
N GLN A 21 -23.60 -3.95 -18.21
CA GLN A 21 -22.74 -4.65 -19.15
C GLN A 21 -21.35 -4.87 -18.52
N GLU A 22 -21.12 -6.09 -18.02
CA GLU A 22 -19.77 -6.62 -17.86
C GLU A 22 -19.11 -6.75 -19.24
N THR A 23 -17.97 -6.08 -19.45
CA THR A 23 -17.14 -6.27 -20.65
C THR A 23 -15.68 -6.48 -20.24
N LYS A 24 -15.07 -7.53 -20.82
CA LYS A 24 -13.65 -7.94 -20.68
C LYS A 24 -13.16 -8.37 -22.08
N PRO A 25 -11.87 -8.22 -22.45
CA PRO A 25 -11.15 -6.97 -22.64
C PRO A 25 -10.58 -6.90 -24.09
N ALA A 26 -10.98 -5.89 -24.87
CA ALA A 26 -10.14 -5.43 -25.98
C ALA A 26 -8.97 -4.63 -25.39
N ALA A 27 -7.79 -4.61 -26.04
CA ALA A 27 -6.62 -3.87 -25.59
C ALA A 27 -6.98 -2.38 -25.34
N SER A 28 -7.36 -2.06 -24.10
CA SER A 28 -7.94 -0.77 -23.77
C SER A 28 -6.80 0.19 -23.48
N LYS A 29 -6.95 1.43 -23.96
CA LYS A 29 -6.19 2.54 -23.39
C LYS A 29 -6.31 2.49 -21.85
N ALA A 30 -5.26 2.93 -21.16
CA ALA A 30 -5.29 3.04 -19.71
C ALA A 30 -6.54 3.83 -19.29
N SER A 31 -7.25 3.35 -18.27
CA SER A 31 -8.43 4.05 -17.75
C SER A 31 -8.04 5.44 -17.25
N GLU A 32 -8.98 6.39 -17.19
CA GLU A 32 -8.71 7.72 -16.63
C GLU A 32 -8.11 7.65 -15.22
N GLN A 33 -8.61 6.73 -14.39
CA GLN A 33 -8.03 6.51 -13.06
C GLN A 33 -6.58 5.98 -13.13
N ASP A 34 -6.25 5.14 -14.11
CA ASP A 34 -4.87 4.66 -14.30
C ASP A 34 -3.93 5.75 -14.81
N THR A 35 -4.38 6.59 -15.74
CA THR A 35 -3.58 7.72 -16.24
C THR A 35 -3.34 8.76 -15.14
N MET A 36 -4.36 9.06 -14.34
CA MET A 36 -4.23 9.93 -13.17
C MET A 36 -3.24 9.33 -12.15
N MET A 37 -3.41 8.06 -11.79
CA MET A 37 -2.51 7.41 -10.83
C MET A 37 -1.07 7.34 -11.35
N ALA A 38 -0.88 7.03 -12.63
CA ALA A 38 0.45 7.04 -13.25
C ALA A 38 1.09 8.43 -13.25
N ALA A 39 0.32 9.49 -13.54
CA ALA A 39 0.82 10.85 -13.50
C ALA A 39 1.19 11.30 -12.07
N VAL A 40 0.34 10.97 -11.08
CA VAL A 40 0.61 11.24 -9.65
C VAL A 40 1.91 10.59 -9.19
N SER A 41 2.28 9.44 -9.77
CA SER A 41 3.54 8.76 -9.40
C SER A 41 4.77 9.65 -9.56
N TYR A 42 4.77 10.61 -10.49
CA TYR A 42 5.88 11.55 -10.74
C TYR A 42 5.94 12.74 -9.77
N ILE A 43 5.02 12.85 -8.82
CA ILE A 43 5.03 13.96 -7.85
C ILE A 43 5.81 13.53 -6.61
N GLY A 44 7.10 13.85 -6.55
CA GLY A 44 7.95 13.54 -5.40
C GLY A 44 7.94 12.04 -5.04
N PRO A 45 7.70 11.66 -3.77
CA PRO A 45 7.67 10.26 -3.35
C PRO A 45 6.32 9.53 -3.62
N LEU A 46 5.36 10.15 -4.33
CA LEU A 46 4.02 9.59 -4.57
C LEU A 46 4.02 8.37 -5.51
N PHE A 47 5.17 7.99 -6.08
CA PHE A 47 5.31 6.68 -6.74
C PHE A 47 4.95 5.51 -5.80
N LEU A 48 5.22 5.65 -4.49
CA LEU A 48 4.83 4.66 -3.48
C LEU A 48 3.31 4.49 -3.40
N LEU A 49 2.58 5.62 -3.39
CA LEU A 49 1.11 5.62 -3.39
C LEU A 49 0.59 4.87 -4.62
N THR A 50 1.16 5.14 -5.79
CA THR A 50 0.77 4.48 -7.04
C THR A 50 1.05 2.98 -7.01
N MET A 51 2.21 2.57 -6.48
CA MET A 51 2.57 1.16 -6.36
C MET A 51 1.63 0.41 -5.39
N ILE A 52 1.22 1.04 -4.29
CA ILE A 52 0.32 0.45 -3.30
C ILE A 52 -1.13 0.41 -3.80
N ALA A 53 -1.59 1.47 -4.45
CA ALA A 53 -2.97 1.58 -4.92
C ALA A 53 -3.23 0.81 -6.22
N ARG A 54 -2.23 0.68 -7.09
CA ARG A 54 -2.34 -0.01 -8.40
C ARG A 54 -1.26 -1.11 -8.60
N PRO A 55 -1.07 -2.05 -7.65
CA PRO A 55 0.05 -3.00 -7.65
C PRO A 55 0.03 -4.01 -8.80
N LYS A 56 -1.15 -4.25 -9.38
CA LYS A 56 -1.37 -5.21 -10.48
C LYS A 56 -1.44 -4.52 -11.86
N ASN A 57 -1.52 -3.19 -11.91
CA ASN A 57 -1.63 -2.47 -13.17
C ASN A 57 -0.23 -2.24 -13.76
N LYS A 58 0.05 -2.89 -14.90
CA LYS A 58 1.37 -2.80 -15.56
C LYS A 58 1.73 -1.37 -15.97
N PHE A 59 0.77 -0.58 -16.41
CA PHE A 59 0.98 0.82 -16.82
C PHE A 59 1.33 1.70 -15.60
N CYS A 60 0.56 1.59 -14.51
CA CYS A 60 0.86 2.32 -13.28
C CYS A 60 2.21 1.91 -12.67
N ILE A 61 2.52 0.60 -12.67
CA ILE A 61 3.81 0.09 -12.18
C ILE A 61 4.97 0.56 -13.06
N PHE A 62 4.80 0.65 -14.37
CA PHE A 62 5.82 1.20 -15.27
C PHE A 62 6.17 2.65 -14.89
N HIS A 63 5.17 3.52 -14.77
CA HIS A 63 5.39 4.92 -14.40
C HIS A 63 5.93 5.07 -12.98
N ALA A 64 5.44 4.28 -12.02
CA ALA A 64 5.93 4.33 -10.65
C ALA A 64 7.39 3.89 -10.51
N ARG A 65 7.83 2.85 -11.23
CA ARG A 65 9.25 2.44 -11.26
C ARG A 65 10.14 3.50 -11.87
N GLN A 66 9.70 4.11 -12.97
CA GLN A 66 10.45 5.17 -13.62
C GLN A 66 10.53 6.43 -12.75
N SER A 67 9.43 6.78 -12.07
CA SER A 67 9.41 7.88 -11.10
C SER A 67 10.31 7.61 -9.90
N MET A 68 10.34 6.37 -9.35
CA MET A 68 11.25 6.00 -8.27
C MET A 68 12.72 6.29 -8.64
N VAL A 69 13.13 5.92 -9.85
CA VAL A 69 14.49 6.21 -10.34
C VAL A 69 14.71 7.70 -10.54
N LEU A 70 13.77 8.40 -11.20
CA LEU A 70 13.86 9.84 -11.44
C LEU A 70 13.93 10.64 -10.13
N PHE A 71 13.18 10.23 -9.11
CA PHE A 71 13.22 10.79 -7.77
C PHE A 71 14.56 10.55 -7.09
N GLY A 72 15.11 9.32 -7.17
CA GLY A 72 16.45 9.02 -6.65
C GLY A 72 17.56 9.83 -7.31
N ILE A 73 17.50 10.02 -8.64
CA ILE A 73 18.43 10.89 -9.38
C ILE A 73 18.28 12.34 -8.91
N SER A 74 17.04 12.83 -8.83
CA SER A 74 16.78 14.21 -8.40
C SER A 74 17.28 14.47 -6.98
N PHE A 75 17.09 13.51 -6.08
CA PHE A 75 17.60 13.57 -4.72
C PHE A 75 19.14 13.61 -4.68
N ALA A 76 19.82 12.75 -5.45
CA ALA A 76 21.28 12.78 -5.57
C ALA A 76 21.80 14.12 -6.12
N VAL A 77 21.13 14.65 -7.14
CA VAL A 77 21.45 15.98 -7.71
C VAL A 77 21.32 17.08 -6.66
N MET A 78 20.26 17.07 -5.86
CA MET A 78 20.09 18.03 -4.75
C MET A 78 21.21 17.95 -3.72
N MET A 79 21.76 16.76 -3.44
CA MET A 79 22.91 16.62 -2.53
C MET A 79 24.21 17.20 -3.13
N VAL A 80 24.43 17.02 -4.45
CA VAL A 80 25.62 17.54 -5.16
C VAL A 80 25.56 19.06 -5.36
N LEU A 81 24.35 19.62 -5.54
CA LEU A 81 24.08 21.06 -5.63
C LEU A 81 24.64 21.86 -4.45
N ALA A 82 24.70 21.27 -3.27
CA ALA A 82 25.30 21.88 -2.09
C ALA A 82 26.82 22.12 -2.24
N ILE A 83 27.47 21.41 -3.16
CA ILE A 83 28.93 21.45 -3.39
C ILE A 83 29.26 22.33 -4.61
N ILE A 84 28.47 22.27 -5.70
CA ILE A 84 28.72 23.02 -6.95
C ILE A 84 27.42 23.70 -7.45
N PRO A 85 27.14 24.95 -7.04
CA PRO A 85 25.84 25.60 -7.27
C PRO A 85 25.49 25.84 -8.75
N LEU A 86 26.47 26.21 -9.58
CA LEU A 86 26.22 26.67 -10.94
C LEU A 86 25.76 25.53 -11.87
N ILE A 87 26.44 24.37 -11.82
CA ILE A 87 26.10 23.18 -12.62
C ILE A 87 24.72 22.63 -12.21
N GLY A 88 24.43 22.67 -10.91
CA GLY A 88 23.19 22.15 -10.38
C GLY A 88 21.93 22.90 -10.85
N SER A 89 22.04 24.21 -11.13
CA SER A 89 20.90 25.02 -11.60
C SER A 89 20.35 24.55 -12.95
N MET A 90 21.24 24.28 -13.91
CA MET A 90 20.87 23.78 -15.24
C MET A 90 20.32 22.35 -15.18
N LEU A 91 20.92 21.49 -14.34
CA LEU A 91 20.46 20.12 -14.18
C LEU A 91 19.08 20.05 -13.51
N THR A 92 18.81 20.93 -12.55
CA THR A 92 17.49 21.04 -11.91
C THR A 92 16.41 21.40 -12.92
N LEU A 93 16.70 22.37 -13.82
CA LEU A 93 15.76 22.77 -14.86
C LEU A 93 15.49 21.63 -15.85
N ALA A 94 16.52 20.89 -16.25
CA ALA A 94 16.38 19.72 -17.12
C ALA A 94 15.54 18.61 -16.47
N LEU A 95 15.77 18.32 -15.18
CA LEU A 95 14.97 17.35 -14.41
C LEU A 95 13.53 17.79 -14.28
N PHE A 96 13.28 19.08 -14.00
CA PHE A 96 11.93 19.63 -13.93
C PHE A 96 11.19 19.47 -15.27
N ALA A 97 11.85 19.75 -16.39
CA ALA A 97 11.27 19.54 -17.72
C ALA A 97 10.95 18.05 -17.98
N LEU A 98 11.82 17.12 -17.54
CA LEU A 98 11.56 15.68 -17.62
C LEU A 98 10.33 15.27 -16.81
N TYR A 99 10.17 15.79 -15.59
CA TYR A 99 8.97 15.54 -14.77
C TYR A 99 7.70 15.99 -15.48
N VAL A 100 7.68 17.22 -15.99
CA VAL A 100 6.51 17.76 -16.71
C VAL A 100 6.17 16.91 -17.94
N LEU A 101 7.18 16.54 -18.73
CA LEU A 101 6.97 15.71 -19.93
C LEU A 101 6.50 14.30 -19.57
N ALA A 102 7.05 13.69 -18.52
CA ALA A 102 6.65 12.37 -18.05
C ALA A 102 5.19 12.37 -17.54
N ILE A 103 4.81 13.40 -16.79
CA ILE A 103 3.44 13.62 -16.31
C ILE A 103 2.48 13.75 -17.51
N PHE A 104 2.82 14.60 -18.49
CA PHE A 104 2.01 14.81 -19.69
C PHE A 104 1.80 13.51 -20.47
N ARG A 105 2.86 12.72 -20.68
CA ARG A 105 2.80 11.43 -21.37
C ARG A 105 1.98 10.40 -20.59
N ALA A 106 2.15 10.34 -19.27
CA ALA A 106 1.35 9.45 -18.41
C ALA A 106 -0.14 9.81 -18.44
N PHE A 107 -0.48 11.10 -18.40
CA PHE A 107 -1.87 11.57 -18.53
C PHE A 107 -2.50 11.19 -19.88
N ASN A 108 -1.71 11.18 -20.96
CA ASN A 108 -2.16 10.74 -22.29
C ASN A 108 -2.23 9.20 -22.44
N GLY A 109 -1.88 8.44 -21.40
CA GLY A 109 -1.86 6.98 -21.44
C GLY A 109 -0.66 6.40 -22.19
N GLU A 110 0.42 7.16 -22.34
CA GLU A 110 1.62 6.74 -23.05
C GLU A 110 2.70 6.24 -22.09
N SER A 111 3.15 5.00 -22.26
CA SER A 111 4.31 4.45 -21.53
C SER A 111 5.63 4.94 -22.12
N TRP A 112 5.86 6.25 -22.04
CA TRP A 112 7.08 6.86 -22.54
C TRP A 112 8.30 6.44 -21.71
N LYS A 113 9.31 5.90 -22.38
CA LYS A 113 10.59 5.53 -21.77
C LYS A 113 11.51 6.75 -21.79
N ILE A 114 11.76 7.33 -20.61
CA ILE A 114 12.79 8.35 -20.45
C ILE A 114 14.15 7.65 -20.64
N PRO A 115 14.97 8.05 -21.64
CA PRO A 115 16.28 7.45 -21.87
C PRO A 115 17.13 7.47 -20.60
N VAL A 116 17.96 6.45 -20.39
CA VAL A 116 18.77 6.22 -19.17
C VAL A 116 17.91 5.83 -17.95
N VAL A 117 16.87 6.60 -17.62
CA VAL A 117 16.01 6.33 -16.44
C VAL A 117 15.23 5.02 -16.61
N ALA A 118 14.70 4.75 -17.81
CA ALA A 118 13.93 3.55 -18.10
C ALA A 118 14.77 2.27 -17.94
N ASP A 119 16.04 2.29 -18.35
CA ASP A 119 16.94 1.12 -18.28
C ASP A 119 17.26 0.74 -16.83
N PHE A 120 17.41 1.73 -15.94
CA PHE A 120 17.54 1.48 -14.50
C PHE A 120 16.22 1.03 -13.89
N ALA A 121 15.11 1.65 -14.28
CA ALA A 121 13.79 1.31 -13.75
C ALA A 121 13.40 -0.14 -14.07
N GLU A 122 13.75 -0.63 -15.27
CA GLU A 122 13.48 -2.00 -15.74
C GLU A 122 14.20 -3.08 -14.91
N LYS A 123 15.27 -2.74 -14.19
CA LYS A 123 16.00 -3.66 -13.29
C LYS A 123 15.36 -3.79 -11.91
N ILE A 124 14.45 -2.90 -11.53
CA ILE A 124 13.81 -2.90 -10.20
C ILE A 124 12.67 -3.93 -10.15
N ASP A 125 12.85 -4.99 -9.37
CA ASP A 125 11.79 -5.96 -9.11
C ASP A 125 10.88 -5.51 -7.96
N VAL A 126 9.84 -4.78 -8.32
CA VAL A 126 8.84 -4.25 -7.39
C VAL A 126 8.18 -5.36 -6.56
N GLN A 127 7.95 -6.54 -7.15
CA GLN A 127 7.26 -7.63 -6.45
C GLN A 127 8.14 -8.20 -5.33
N LYS A 128 9.46 -8.29 -5.54
CA LYS A 128 10.40 -8.66 -4.48
C LYS A 128 10.40 -7.66 -3.32
N ILE A 129 10.36 -6.36 -3.61
CA ILE A 129 10.32 -5.31 -2.58
C ILE A 129 9.04 -5.42 -1.74
N PHE A 130 7.88 -5.58 -2.38
CA PHE A 130 6.62 -5.78 -1.66
C PHE A 130 6.58 -7.09 -0.88
N GLY A 131 7.12 -8.17 -1.43
CA GLY A 131 7.23 -9.46 -0.76
C GLY A 131 8.07 -9.37 0.51
N ALA A 132 9.27 -8.79 0.40
CA ALA A 132 10.15 -8.56 1.54
C ALA A 132 9.49 -7.68 2.61
N ALA A 133 8.84 -6.58 2.20
CA ALA A 133 8.12 -5.70 3.12
C ALA A 133 7.00 -6.45 3.87
N LYS A 134 6.19 -7.26 3.17
CA LYS A 134 5.13 -8.07 3.78
C LYS A 134 5.68 -9.07 4.79
N THR A 135 6.76 -9.78 4.44
CA THR A 135 7.43 -10.72 5.36
C THR A 135 7.94 -10.02 6.61
N SER A 136 8.59 -8.85 6.47
CA SER A 136 9.03 -8.07 7.64
C SER A 136 7.86 -7.62 8.53
N MET A 137 6.74 -7.20 7.95
CA MET A 137 5.54 -6.83 8.74
C MET A 137 4.95 -8.02 9.50
N GLN A 138 4.89 -9.20 8.87
CA GLN A 138 4.42 -10.42 9.53
C GLN A 138 5.33 -10.81 10.71
N GLY A 139 6.65 -10.68 10.54
CA GLY A 139 7.60 -10.91 11.63
C GLY A 139 7.40 -9.96 12.83
N ILE A 140 7.17 -8.67 12.55
CA ILE A 140 6.89 -7.66 13.59
C ILE A 140 5.56 -7.97 14.32
N GLN A 141 4.52 -8.41 13.59
CA GLN A 141 3.26 -8.80 14.19
C GLN A 141 3.40 -10.03 15.09
N GLY A 142 4.11 -11.07 14.63
CA GLY A 142 4.39 -12.25 15.45
C GLY A 142 5.19 -11.94 16.71
N MET A 143 6.16 -11.01 16.66
CA MET A 143 6.86 -10.54 17.86
C MET A 143 5.93 -9.77 18.82
N LYS A 144 5.01 -8.95 18.30
CA LYS A 144 4.04 -8.23 19.11
C LYS A 144 3.09 -9.20 19.82
N GLU A 145 2.63 -10.24 19.14
CA GLU A 145 1.75 -11.29 19.70
C GLU A 145 2.48 -12.13 20.76
N ALA A 146 3.74 -12.51 20.51
CA ALA A 146 4.58 -13.21 21.47
C ALA A 146 4.84 -12.37 22.73
N ALA A 147 5.08 -11.06 22.58
CA ALA A 147 5.25 -10.15 23.70
C ALA A 147 3.96 -9.97 24.52
N SER A 148 2.79 -9.86 23.87
CA SER A 148 1.51 -9.75 24.59
C SER A 148 1.12 -11.03 25.33
N GLY A 149 1.38 -12.21 24.75
CA GLY A 149 1.09 -13.49 25.41
C GLY A 149 1.98 -13.76 26.63
N GLN A 150 3.22 -13.28 26.61
CA GLN A 150 4.12 -13.33 27.78
C GLN A 150 3.69 -12.36 28.87
N MET A 151 3.13 -11.20 28.50
CA MET A 151 2.64 -10.20 29.46
C MET A 151 1.35 -10.65 30.17
N GLU A 152 0.45 -11.33 29.45
CA GLU A 152 -0.78 -11.90 30.03
C GLU A 152 -0.47 -13.02 31.04
N LYS A 153 0.51 -13.88 30.73
CA LYS A 153 0.96 -14.94 31.64
C LYS A 153 1.65 -14.41 32.91
N ALA A 154 2.21 -13.19 32.86
CA ALA A 154 2.89 -12.56 33.99
C ALA A 154 1.98 -11.69 34.89
N ILE A 155 0.73 -11.43 34.48
CA ILE A 155 -0.23 -10.56 35.19
C ILE A 155 -1.35 -11.36 35.89
N SER A 156 -1.47 -12.67 35.67
CA SER A 156 -2.36 -13.50 36.49
C SER A 156 -1.78 -13.59 37.91
N PRO A 157 -2.46 -13.09 38.96
CA PRO A 157 -2.01 -13.32 40.32
C PRO A 157 -2.14 -14.82 40.58
N GLU A 158 -1.05 -15.52 40.89
CA GLU A 158 -1.17 -16.73 41.70
C GLU A 158 -1.81 -16.28 43.02
N GLU A 159 -3.07 -16.66 43.22
CA GLU A 159 -3.67 -16.64 44.56
C GLU A 159 -2.72 -17.36 45.50
N PRO A 160 -2.39 -16.81 46.68
CA PRO A 160 -1.58 -17.53 47.63
C PRO A 160 -2.37 -18.77 48.03
N GLU A 161 -1.89 -19.94 47.62
CA GLU A 161 -2.38 -21.22 48.12
C GLU A 161 -2.35 -21.14 49.65
N GLU A 162 -3.51 -21.35 50.27
CA GLU A 162 -3.66 -21.43 51.71
C GLU A 162 -2.68 -22.49 52.21
N GLU A 163 -1.63 -22.05 52.92
CA GLU A 163 -0.70 -22.93 53.60
C GLU A 163 -1.50 -23.66 54.68
N GLU A 164 -1.93 -24.87 54.35
CA GLU A 164 -2.62 -25.80 55.22
C GLU A 164 -1.79 -25.94 56.51
N SER A 165 -2.28 -25.29 57.56
CA SER A 165 -1.67 -25.22 58.88
C SER A 165 -1.61 -26.62 59.49
N VAL A 166 -0.56 -27.37 59.15
CA VAL A 166 -0.22 -28.62 59.82
C VAL A 166 0.28 -28.25 61.21
N ALA A 167 -0.61 -28.42 62.19
CA ALA A 167 -0.32 -28.23 63.60
C ALA A 167 0.95 -29.03 64.01
N PRO A 168 1.86 -28.45 64.82
CA PRO A 168 3.07 -29.15 65.25
C PRO A 168 2.71 -30.41 66.07
N PRO A 169 3.43 -31.54 65.92
CA PRO A 169 3.20 -32.72 66.74
C PRO A 169 3.47 -32.40 68.21
N GLU A 170 2.52 -32.76 69.09
CA GLU A 170 2.63 -32.58 70.54
C GLU A 170 3.92 -33.21 71.09
N PRO A 171 4.63 -32.53 72.03
CA PRO A 171 5.86 -33.04 72.60
C PRO A 171 5.60 -34.27 73.49
N PRO A 172 6.51 -35.26 73.51
CA PRO A 172 6.34 -36.46 74.32
C PRO A 172 6.33 -36.15 75.82
N ALA A 173 5.38 -36.77 76.54
CA ALA A 173 5.16 -36.62 77.98
C ALA A 173 6.44 -36.88 78.79
N ALA A 174 6.80 -35.91 79.64
CA ALA A 174 7.88 -36.05 80.60
C ALA A 174 7.52 -37.07 81.70
N PRO A 175 8.49 -37.85 82.21
CA PRO A 175 8.24 -38.86 83.24
C PRO A 175 7.92 -38.21 84.59
N GLU A 176 6.88 -38.71 85.26
CA GLU A 176 6.50 -38.35 86.62
C GLU A 176 7.65 -38.65 87.61
N GLU A 177 8.14 -37.63 88.32
CA GLU A 177 8.93 -37.82 89.54
C GLU A 177 8.02 -38.40 90.63
N LYS A 178 8.24 -39.66 91.00
CA LYS A 178 7.79 -40.21 92.28
C LYS A 178 8.98 -40.34 93.23
N LYS A 179 8.87 -39.65 94.36
CA LYS A 179 9.46 -40.04 95.64
C LYS A 179 8.32 -40.43 96.57
#